data_AF-A0A810MUP7-F1
#
_entry.id   AF-A0A810MUP7-F1
#
_cell.length_a   1.000
_cell.length_b   1.000
_cell.length_c   1.000
_cell.angle_alpha   90.00
_cell.angle_beta   90.00
_cell.angle_gamma   90.00
#
_symmetry.space_group_name_H-M   'P 1'
#
loop_
_entity.id
_entity.type
_entity.pdbx_description
1 polymer ?
#
loop_
_entity_poly.entity_id
_entity_poly.type
_entity_poly.pdbx_seq_one_letter_code
_entity_poly.pdbx_strand_id
1 'polypeptide(L)'
;MADHDHKTIAIEAPQPDIGSPDAVTLWRPVGQAELDLVAASGWRAWPHAPEQPAFSAVLNRQYASKISRERKVPAEGVGYVAQFAVERSFLEHYEIRHANRCDEREYLIPAAEVADLNAHIIGAITEEADYRGPVSDSEFTEAEAALGRPLPGAWRSYLQGQSWFRRGWMTTGAYVWLNTPREMLELHQVWDESTDAHPAIAIIGGDGSREQLVLDLRGDPAPVLLVSCARNSPTKSGE
;
A
#
# COMPACT_ATOMS: atom_id res chain seq x y z
N MET A 1 -38.35 -3.41 -25.30
CA MET A 1 -38.69 -2.30 -24.37
C MET A 1 -38.85 -2.90 -22.98
N ALA A 2 -37.73 -3.02 -22.26
CA ALA A 2 -37.64 -3.35 -20.84
C ALA A 2 -36.24 -2.90 -20.42
N ASP A 3 -36.19 -1.66 -19.95
CA ASP A 3 -34.99 -0.96 -19.49
C ASP A 3 -34.47 -1.67 -18.24
N HIS A 4 -33.29 -2.27 -18.30
CA HIS A 4 -32.60 -2.79 -17.13
C HIS A 4 -31.56 -1.76 -16.72
N ASP A 5 -31.98 -0.86 -15.83
CA ASP A 5 -31.12 0.04 -15.08
C ASP A 5 -29.98 -0.76 -14.43
N HIS A 6 -28.80 -0.71 -15.03
CA HIS A 6 -27.56 -1.07 -14.37
C HIS A 6 -27.26 0.03 -13.35
N LYS A 7 -27.84 -0.12 -12.17
CA LYS A 7 -27.45 0.64 -10.98
C LYS A 7 -26.03 0.25 -10.63
N THR A 8 -25.06 1.00 -11.17
CA THR A 8 -23.67 0.99 -10.74
C THR A 8 -23.66 1.24 -9.24
N ILE A 9 -23.46 0.19 -8.46
CA ILE A 9 -23.11 0.33 -7.05
C ILE A 9 -21.66 0.80 -7.07
N ALA A 10 -21.49 2.13 -7.08
CA ALA A 10 -20.21 2.71 -6.74
C ALA A 10 -19.87 2.20 -5.34
N ILE A 11 -18.86 1.34 -5.25
CA ILE A 11 -18.18 1.08 -3.99
C ILE A 11 -17.34 2.33 -3.75
N GLU A 12 -18.02 3.41 -3.38
CA GLU A 12 -17.37 4.60 -2.86
C GLU A 12 -16.77 4.13 -1.52
N ALA A 13 -15.45 3.96 -1.49
CA ALA A 13 -14.75 3.74 -0.24
C ALA A 13 -15.20 4.86 0.69
N PRO A 14 -15.72 4.58 1.89
CA PRO A 14 -16.08 5.62 2.82
C PRO A 14 -14.78 6.36 3.15
N GLN A 15 -14.55 7.49 2.50
CA GLN A 15 -13.62 8.48 3.01
C GLN A 15 -14.27 8.96 4.30
N PRO A 16 -13.77 8.59 5.49
CA PRO A 16 -14.28 9.21 6.69
C PRO A 16 -14.00 10.70 6.53
N ASP A 17 -14.91 11.53 6.99
CA ASP A 17 -14.60 12.94 7.21
C ASP A 17 -13.56 13.00 8.36
N ILE A 18 -12.30 12.82 8.00
CA ILE A 18 -11.12 12.87 8.87
C ILE A 18 -10.77 14.34 9.21
N GLY A 19 -11.66 15.29 8.88
CA GLY A 19 -11.57 16.71 9.19
C GLY A 19 -12.53 17.19 10.28
N SER A 20 -13.30 16.30 10.94
CA SER A 20 -14.15 16.70 12.05
C SER A 20 -13.31 17.32 13.18
N PRO A 21 -13.69 18.48 13.76
CA PRO A 21 -12.94 19.12 14.83
C PRO A 21 -12.74 18.20 16.04
N ASP A 22 -13.58 17.17 16.20
CA ASP A 22 -13.57 16.26 17.34
C ASP A 22 -12.69 15.01 17.13
N ALA A 23 -12.01 14.88 15.99
CA ALA A 23 -11.15 13.75 15.68
C ALA A 23 -9.69 14.17 15.43
N VAL A 24 -8.76 13.26 15.71
CA VAL A 24 -7.35 13.39 15.36
C VAL A 24 -6.91 12.18 14.55
N THR A 25 -6.33 12.42 13.37
CA THR A 25 -5.71 11.38 12.55
C THR A 25 -4.35 11.00 13.11
N LEU A 26 -4.14 9.71 13.25
CA LEU A 26 -2.88 9.13 13.69
C LEU A 26 -2.42 8.07 12.71
N TRP A 27 -1.11 7.84 12.71
CA TRP A 27 -0.48 6.77 11.94
C TRP A 27 0.32 5.88 12.88
N ARG A 28 0.41 4.59 12.54
CA ARG A 28 1.26 3.65 13.26
C ARG A 28 2.06 2.78 12.26
N PRO A 29 3.40 2.76 12.36
CA PRO A 29 4.21 1.82 11.61
C PRO A 29 4.12 0.42 12.24
N VAL A 30 3.73 -0.59 11.46
CA VAL A 30 3.52 -1.95 11.97
C VAL A 30 4.20 -3.01 11.11
N GLY A 31 4.46 -4.16 11.73
CA GLY A 31 4.93 -5.37 11.05
C GLY A 31 3.77 -6.27 10.61
N GLN A 32 4.09 -7.40 9.97
CA GLN A 32 3.07 -8.34 9.48
C GLN A 32 2.19 -8.89 10.61
N ALA A 33 2.82 -9.42 11.67
CA ALA A 33 2.08 -10.07 12.76
C ALA A 33 1.10 -9.12 13.45
N GLU A 34 1.47 -7.85 13.61
CA GLU A 34 0.59 -6.84 14.20
C GLU A 34 -0.54 -6.43 13.25
N LEU A 35 -0.24 -6.28 11.95
CA LEU A 35 -1.27 -5.99 10.94
C LEU A 35 -2.28 -7.15 10.82
N ASP A 36 -1.84 -8.41 10.92
CA ASP A 36 -2.72 -9.58 10.90
C ASP A 36 -3.69 -9.58 12.09
N LEU A 37 -3.23 -9.16 13.27
CA LEU A 37 -4.10 -9.01 14.45
C LEU A 37 -5.13 -7.89 14.27
N VAL A 38 -4.76 -6.78 13.62
CA VAL A 38 -5.71 -5.72 13.24
C VAL A 38 -6.72 -6.24 12.22
N ALA A 39 -6.28 -7.01 11.22
CA ALA A 39 -7.19 -7.61 10.25
C ALA A 39 -8.15 -8.61 10.93
N ALA A 40 -7.65 -9.43 11.86
CA ALA A 40 -8.45 -10.36 12.64
C ALA A 40 -9.48 -9.67 13.55
N SER A 41 -9.24 -8.42 13.96
CA SER A 41 -10.21 -7.59 14.69
C SER A 41 -11.27 -6.95 13.78
N GLY A 42 -11.23 -7.23 12.47
CA GLY A 42 -12.09 -6.59 11.48
C GLY A 42 -11.70 -5.13 11.21
N TRP A 43 -10.43 -4.78 11.41
CA TRP A 43 -9.91 -3.42 11.23
C TRP A 43 -10.55 -2.40 12.18
N ARG A 44 -10.81 -2.83 13.42
CA ARG A 44 -11.49 -2.00 14.45
C ARG A 44 -10.67 -1.82 15.71
N ALA A 45 -9.65 -2.63 15.94
CA ALA A 45 -8.89 -2.60 17.18
C ALA A 45 -7.42 -2.93 16.97
N TRP A 46 -6.58 -2.24 17.74
CA TRP A 46 -5.18 -2.57 17.96
C TRP A 46 -5.03 -3.73 18.95
N PRO A 47 -4.08 -4.65 18.73
CA PRO A 47 -3.83 -5.73 19.67
C PRO A 47 -3.25 -5.20 20.98
N HIS A 48 -3.60 -5.86 22.08
CA HIS A 48 -2.92 -5.64 23.35
C HIS A 48 -1.51 -6.26 23.28
N ALA A 49 -0.49 -5.43 23.55
CA ALA A 49 0.90 -5.86 23.62
C ALA A 49 1.45 -5.64 25.04
N PRO A 50 1.20 -6.57 25.98
CA PRO A 50 1.54 -6.39 27.40
C PRO A 50 3.05 -6.27 27.67
N GLU A 51 3.89 -6.71 26.74
CA GLU A 51 5.36 -6.60 26.86
C GLU A 51 5.90 -5.20 26.49
N GLN A 52 5.08 -4.37 25.83
CA GLN A 52 5.45 -2.99 25.49
C GLN A 52 4.94 -2.05 26.59
N PRO A 53 5.74 -1.10 27.09
CA PRO A 53 5.30 -0.21 28.18
C PRO A 53 4.22 0.79 27.73
N ALA A 54 4.18 1.11 26.44
CA ALA A 54 3.22 2.03 25.86
C ALA A 54 2.95 1.69 24.39
N PHE A 55 1.74 1.99 23.95
CA PHE A 55 1.32 2.06 22.56
C PHE A 55 1.70 3.43 21.97
N SER A 56 2.47 3.42 20.88
CA SER A 56 2.89 4.63 20.18
C SER A 56 2.06 4.89 18.92
N ALA A 57 1.68 6.14 18.72
CA ALA A 57 0.99 6.59 17.51
C ALA A 57 1.52 7.96 17.07
N VAL A 58 1.90 8.10 15.81
CA VAL A 58 2.52 9.32 15.30
C VAL A 58 1.51 10.24 14.64
N LEU A 59 1.76 11.55 14.68
CA LEU A 59 0.88 12.57 14.10
C LEU A 59 1.23 12.91 12.64
N ASN A 60 2.14 12.17 12.02
CA ASN A 60 2.63 12.47 10.67
C ASN A 60 2.87 11.17 9.87
N ARG A 61 2.16 11.04 8.72
CA ARG A 61 2.32 9.93 7.78
C ARG A 61 3.75 9.74 7.26
N GLN A 62 4.46 10.83 6.96
CA GLN A 62 5.85 10.77 6.50
C GLN A 62 6.76 10.20 7.58
N TYR A 63 6.51 10.54 8.84
CA TYR A 63 7.27 9.99 9.95
C TYR A 63 7.00 8.50 10.14
N ALA A 64 5.73 8.07 10.07
CA ALA A 64 5.38 6.64 10.07
C ALA A 64 6.08 5.90 8.91
N SER A 65 6.02 6.46 7.71
CA SER A 65 6.65 5.89 6.51
C SER A 65 8.16 5.74 6.67
N LYS A 66 8.83 6.73 7.26
CA LYS A 66 10.26 6.68 7.58
C LYS A 66 10.57 5.52 8.53
N ILE A 67 9.80 5.39 9.62
CA ILE A 67 9.98 4.28 10.58
C ILE A 67 9.76 2.93 9.89
N SER A 68 8.72 2.79 9.07
CA SER A 68 8.43 1.55 8.36
C SER A 68 9.58 1.16 7.43
N ARG A 69 10.10 2.12 6.65
CA ARG A 69 11.18 1.89 5.68
C ARG A 69 12.55 1.64 6.30
N GLU A 70 12.90 2.38 7.36
CA GLU A 70 14.25 2.40 7.91
C GLU A 70 14.41 1.50 9.14
N ARG A 71 13.31 1.07 9.75
CA ARG A 71 13.35 0.23 10.97
C ARG A 71 12.54 -1.05 10.84
N LYS A 72 11.28 -1.00 10.38
CA LYS A 72 10.44 -2.20 10.28
C LYS A 72 10.91 -3.14 9.16
N VAL A 73 11.11 -2.63 7.94
CA VAL A 73 11.58 -3.45 6.82
C VAL A 73 12.94 -4.10 7.11
N PRO A 74 13.97 -3.41 7.62
CA PRO A 74 15.23 -4.07 7.96
C PRO A 74 15.13 -5.13 9.06
N ALA A 75 14.19 -4.97 10.00
CA ALA A 75 14.01 -5.91 11.11
C ALA A 75 13.16 -7.12 10.75
N GLU A 76 12.14 -6.94 9.91
CA GLU A 76 11.07 -7.93 9.69
C GLU A 76 10.89 -8.30 8.20
N GLY A 77 11.63 -7.69 7.29
CA GLY A 77 11.50 -7.85 5.83
C GLY A 77 10.30 -7.11 5.21
N VAL A 78 9.41 -6.57 6.04
CA VAL A 78 8.20 -5.84 5.66
C VAL A 78 7.90 -4.74 6.67
N GLY A 79 7.27 -3.67 6.22
CA GLY A 79 6.79 -2.61 7.09
C GLY A 79 5.57 -1.94 6.48
N TYR A 80 4.55 -1.75 7.30
CA TYR A 80 3.30 -1.12 6.90
C TYR A 80 3.14 0.23 7.59
N VAL A 81 2.32 1.09 7.01
CA VAL A 81 1.78 2.28 7.68
C VAL A 81 0.29 2.10 7.76
N ALA A 82 -0.26 2.12 8.96
CA ALA A 82 -1.69 2.09 9.19
C ALA A 82 -2.17 3.46 9.70
N GLN A 83 -3.34 3.89 9.25
CA GLN A 83 -4.00 5.13 9.64
C GLN A 83 -5.29 4.83 10.39
N PHE A 84 -5.58 5.65 11.39
CA PHE A 84 -6.80 5.59 12.17
C PHE A 84 -7.13 6.96 12.73
N ALA A 85 -8.40 7.19 13.05
CA ALA A 85 -8.87 8.39 13.72
C ALA A 85 -9.27 8.06 15.16
N VAL A 86 -8.98 8.97 16.08
CA VAL A 86 -9.33 8.84 17.49
C VAL A 86 -10.03 10.11 17.94
N GLU A 87 -10.98 9.99 18.86
CA GLU A 87 -11.62 11.14 19.50
C GLU A 87 -10.59 12.08 20.15
N ARG A 88 -10.71 13.38 19.89
CA ARG A 88 -9.80 14.40 20.45
C ARG A 88 -9.86 14.44 21.97
N SER A 89 -11.07 14.37 22.53
CA SER A 89 -11.33 14.36 23.97
C SER A 89 -10.55 13.26 24.69
N PHE A 90 -10.43 12.07 24.08
CA PHE A 90 -9.61 10.99 24.61
C PHE A 90 -8.11 11.38 24.60
N LEU A 91 -7.62 11.92 23.48
CA LEU A 91 -6.20 12.25 23.31
C LEU A 91 -5.71 13.44 24.15
N GLU A 92 -6.61 14.34 24.59
CA GLU A 92 -6.28 15.50 25.43
C GLU A 92 -5.66 15.09 26.79
N HIS A 93 -5.84 13.84 27.21
CA HIS A 93 -5.25 13.29 28.43
C HIS A 93 -3.77 12.90 28.27
N TYR A 94 -3.23 12.90 27.05
CA TYR A 94 -1.86 12.48 26.76
C TYR A 94 -1.02 13.62 26.21
N GLU A 95 0.22 13.73 26.70
CA GLU A 95 1.16 14.70 26.18
C GLU A 95 1.75 14.23 24.84
N ILE A 96 1.89 15.17 23.91
CA ILE A 96 2.61 14.92 22.66
C ILE A 96 4.10 14.94 22.97
N ARG A 97 4.77 13.84 22.64
CA ARG A 97 6.23 13.75 22.71
C ARG A 97 6.85 14.09 21.37
N HIS A 98 7.97 14.80 21.44
CA HIS A 98 8.85 15.04 20.30
C HIS A 98 9.97 14.01 20.32
N ALA A 99 10.20 13.35 19.19
CA ALA A 99 11.34 12.46 19.01
C ALA A 99 12.58 13.30 18.65
N ASN A 100 13.19 13.09 17.48
CA ASN A 100 14.47 13.71 17.12
C ASN A 100 14.33 15.02 16.35
N ARG A 101 13.17 15.26 15.71
CA ARG A 101 12.88 16.49 14.96
C ARG A 101 11.56 17.08 15.42
N CYS A 102 11.37 18.38 15.19
CA CYS A 102 10.18 19.11 15.63
C CYS A 102 8.88 18.55 15.03
N ASP A 103 8.95 17.95 13.83
CA ASP A 103 7.85 17.32 13.09
C ASP A 103 7.64 15.83 13.40
N GLU A 104 8.59 15.20 14.10
CA GLU A 104 8.50 13.81 14.57
C GLU A 104 7.79 13.78 15.93
N ARG A 105 6.45 13.78 15.89
CA ARG A 105 5.58 13.84 17.07
C ARG A 105 4.78 12.55 17.25
N GLU A 106 4.64 12.13 18.49
CA GLU A 106 3.92 10.91 18.86
C GLU A 106 3.14 11.06 20.18
N TYR A 107 2.04 10.32 20.26
CA TYR A 107 1.39 9.98 21.52
C TYR A 107 1.97 8.67 22.05
N LEU A 108 2.18 8.62 23.36
CA LEU A 108 2.46 7.39 24.08
C LEU A 108 1.30 7.09 25.04
N ILE A 109 0.48 6.13 24.68
CA ILE A 109 -0.67 5.68 25.46
C ILE A 109 -0.22 4.46 26.26
N PRO A 110 -0.44 4.39 27.59
CA PRO A 110 -0.06 3.22 28.38
C PRO A 110 -0.64 1.93 27.80
N ALA A 111 0.12 0.85 27.79
CA ALA A 111 -0.33 -0.40 27.17
C ALA A 111 -1.60 -0.99 27.83
N ALA A 112 -1.83 -0.67 29.10
CA ALA A 112 -3.05 -1.02 29.84
C ALA A 112 -4.30 -0.31 29.30
N GLU A 113 -4.13 0.85 28.65
CA GLU A 113 -5.22 1.72 28.17
C GLU A 113 -5.53 1.50 26.67
N VAL A 114 -4.91 0.50 26.02
CA VAL A 114 -5.18 0.19 24.60
C VAL A 114 -6.65 -0.22 24.37
N ALA A 115 -7.30 -0.83 25.37
CA ALA A 115 -8.73 -1.16 25.27
C ALA A 115 -9.58 0.11 25.19
N ASP A 116 -9.26 1.10 26.02
CA ASP A 116 -9.94 2.39 26.02
C ASP A 116 -9.65 3.15 24.74
N LEU A 117 -8.39 3.16 24.26
CA LEU A 117 -8.06 3.69 22.93
C LEU A 117 -8.93 3.06 21.85
N ASN A 118 -9.04 1.74 21.81
CA ASN A 118 -9.84 1.03 20.80
C ASN A 118 -11.33 1.42 20.84
N ALA A 119 -11.88 1.71 22.03
CA ALA A 119 -13.24 2.19 22.17
C ALA A 119 -13.46 3.61 21.62
N HIS A 120 -12.39 4.41 21.52
CA HIS A 120 -12.41 5.78 20.99
C HIS A 120 -11.89 5.87 19.53
N ILE A 121 -11.62 4.73 18.86
CA ILE A 121 -11.30 4.71 17.44
C ILE A 121 -12.57 5.04 16.64
N ILE A 122 -12.46 6.03 15.76
CA ILE A 122 -13.53 6.44 14.85
C ILE A 122 -13.31 5.74 13.51
N GLY A 123 -14.30 4.94 13.10
CA GLY A 123 -14.27 4.25 11.81
C GLY A 123 -13.33 3.04 11.79
N ALA A 124 -12.60 2.88 10.68
CA ALA A 124 -11.71 1.75 10.45
C ALA A 124 -10.24 2.15 10.62
N ILE A 125 -9.43 1.20 11.08
CA ILE A 125 -7.99 1.24 10.82
C ILE A 125 -7.81 0.90 9.33
N THR A 126 -6.94 1.62 8.64
CA THR A 126 -6.71 1.43 7.19
C THR A 126 -5.23 1.28 6.89
N GLU A 127 -4.87 0.36 5.99
CA GLU A 127 -3.51 0.23 5.47
C GLU A 127 -3.26 1.37 4.45
N GLU A 128 -2.34 2.27 4.78
CA GLU A 128 -1.99 3.44 3.97
C GLU A 128 -0.79 3.21 3.05
N ALA A 129 0.14 2.36 3.48
CA ALA A 129 1.33 2.00 2.72
C ALA A 129 1.89 0.63 3.14
N ASP A 130 2.45 -0.06 2.16
CA ASP A 130 3.17 -1.33 2.28
C ASP A 130 4.57 -1.14 1.70
N TYR A 131 5.58 -1.43 2.51
CA TYR A 131 6.99 -1.45 2.14
C TYR A 131 7.57 -2.84 2.29
N ARG A 132 8.43 -3.22 1.36
CA ARG A 132 9.08 -4.54 1.32
C ARG A 132 10.59 -4.42 1.30
N GLY A 133 11.24 -5.48 1.76
CA GLY A 133 12.69 -5.65 1.66
C GLY A 133 13.16 -5.94 0.23
N PRO A 134 14.49 -5.99 0.02
CA PRO A 134 15.09 -6.13 -1.30
C PRO A 134 14.63 -7.40 -2.03
N VAL A 135 14.33 -7.28 -3.32
CA VAL A 135 14.07 -8.42 -4.21
C VAL A 135 15.38 -9.13 -4.56
N SER A 136 15.39 -10.46 -4.61
CA SER A 136 16.60 -11.24 -4.84
C SER A 136 17.07 -11.19 -6.29
N ASP A 137 18.38 -11.37 -6.51
CA ASP A 137 18.95 -11.50 -7.85
C ASP A 137 18.39 -12.68 -8.64
N SER A 138 18.01 -13.76 -7.95
CA SER A 138 17.42 -14.95 -8.56
C SER A 138 16.11 -14.62 -9.26
N GLU A 139 15.28 -13.76 -8.65
CA GLU A 139 13.99 -13.38 -9.22
C GLU A 139 14.14 -12.56 -10.51
N PHE A 140 15.12 -11.64 -10.55
CA PHE A 140 15.48 -10.96 -11.79
C PHE A 140 16.02 -11.93 -12.84
N THR A 141 16.91 -12.85 -12.46
CA THR A 141 17.52 -13.82 -13.37
C THR A 141 16.45 -14.71 -14.02
N GLU A 142 15.49 -15.20 -13.24
CA GLU A 142 14.34 -15.97 -13.71
C GLU A 142 13.49 -15.17 -14.71
N ALA A 143 13.17 -13.91 -14.38
CA ALA A 143 12.36 -13.05 -15.25
C ALA A 143 13.08 -12.69 -16.56
N GLU A 144 14.37 -12.36 -16.50
CA GLU A 144 15.17 -12.04 -17.68
C GLU A 144 15.33 -13.26 -18.60
N ALA A 145 15.51 -14.45 -18.03
CA ALA A 145 15.55 -15.69 -18.79
C ALA A 145 14.22 -15.98 -19.49
N ALA A 146 13.09 -15.78 -18.80
CA ALA A 146 11.75 -15.97 -19.36
C ALA A 146 11.43 -14.95 -20.47
N LEU A 147 11.85 -13.69 -20.32
CA LEU A 147 11.64 -12.64 -21.32
C LEU A 147 12.66 -12.69 -22.48
N GLY A 148 13.76 -13.43 -22.33
CA GLY A 148 14.87 -13.45 -23.29
C GLY A 148 15.61 -12.12 -23.42
N ARG A 149 15.51 -11.24 -22.41
CA ARG A 149 16.13 -9.90 -22.40
C ARG A 149 16.34 -9.39 -20.96
N PRO A 150 17.30 -8.46 -20.75
CA PRO A 150 17.49 -7.85 -19.44
C PRO A 150 16.32 -6.94 -19.05
N LEU A 151 16.07 -6.84 -17.74
CA LEU A 151 15.13 -5.87 -17.18
C LEU A 151 15.81 -4.52 -16.95
N PRO A 152 15.06 -3.40 -16.94
CA PRO A 152 15.67 -2.07 -16.81
C PRO A 152 16.44 -1.90 -15.49
N GLY A 153 17.69 -1.43 -15.57
CA GLY A 153 18.57 -1.31 -14.41
C GLY A 153 18.05 -0.37 -13.32
N ALA A 154 17.29 0.66 -13.69
CA ALA A 154 16.64 1.57 -12.76
C ALA A 154 15.56 0.86 -11.91
N TRP A 155 14.76 -0.02 -12.53
CA TRP A 155 13.74 -0.80 -11.82
C TRP A 155 14.39 -1.82 -10.88
N ARG A 156 15.44 -2.49 -11.34
CA ARG A 156 16.24 -3.38 -10.51
C ARG A 156 16.83 -2.66 -9.30
N SER A 157 17.49 -1.53 -9.52
CA SER A 157 18.07 -0.72 -8.45
C SER A 157 17.03 -0.24 -7.45
N TYR A 158 15.80 0.07 -7.90
CA TYR A 158 14.69 0.44 -7.03
C TYR A 158 14.23 -0.74 -6.14
N LEU A 159 13.95 -1.90 -6.72
CA LEU A 159 13.46 -3.08 -5.99
C LEU A 159 14.52 -3.75 -5.10
N GLN A 160 15.80 -3.56 -5.41
CA GLN A 160 16.92 -4.06 -4.60
C GLN A 160 17.41 -3.04 -3.55
N GLY A 161 16.78 -1.86 -3.46
CA GLY A 161 17.02 -0.91 -2.38
C GLY A 161 16.68 -1.48 -1.00
N GLN A 162 17.19 -0.85 0.06
CA GLN A 162 16.96 -1.31 1.45
C GLN A 162 15.48 -1.53 1.80
N SER A 163 14.62 -0.68 1.25
CA SER A 163 13.17 -0.88 1.22
C SER A 163 12.57 -0.22 -0.01
N TRP A 164 11.56 -0.86 -0.60
CA TRP A 164 10.80 -0.33 -1.73
C TRP A 164 9.32 -0.25 -1.38
N PHE A 165 8.61 0.68 -2.02
CA PHE A 165 7.18 0.88 -1.82
C PHE A 165 6.43 -0.13 -2.69
N ARG A 166 5.67 -1.02 -2.07
CA ARG A 166 4.91 -2.04 -2.79
C ARG A 166 3.53 -1.54 -3.16
N ARG A 167 2.80 -0.93 -2.23
CA ARG A 167 1.47 -0.37 -2.53
C ARG A 167 1.04 0.66 -1.49
N GLY A 168 0.03 1.46 -1.84
CA GLY A 168 -0.58 2.42 -0.93
C GLY A 168 -0.96 3.73 -1.61
N TRP A 169 -1.38 4.69 -0.79
CA TRP A 169 -1.77 6.01 -1.26
C TRP A 169 -0.55 6.93 -1.44
N MET A 170 -0.53 7.67 -2.55
CA MET A 170 0.44 8.72 -2.81
C MET A 170 -0.06 10.05 -2.22
N THR A 171 0.84 11.01 -2.04
CA THR A 171 0.47 12.37 -1.60
C THR A 171 -0.43 13.10 -2.60
N THR A 172 -0.48 12.63 -3.84
CA THR A 172 -1.38 13.10 -4.90
C THR A 172 -2.80 12.58 -4.77
N GLY A 173 -3.06 11.63 -3.86
CA GLY A 173 -4.34 10.92 -3.73
C GLY A 173 -4.48 9.72 -4.68
N ALA A 174 -3.50 9.46 -5.55
CA ALA A 174 -3.48 8.26 -6.37
C ALA A 174 -3.09 7.04 -5.52
N TYR A 175 -3.80 5.93 -5.66
CA TYR A 175 -3.32 4.65 -5.18
C TYR A 175 -2.32 4.09 -6.19
N VAL A 176 -1.26 3.44 -5.72
CA VAL A 176 -0.30 2.74 -6.58
C VAL A 176 -0.03 1.37 -5.95
N TRP A 177 0.12 0.36 -6.79
CA TRP A 177 0.69 -0.93 -6.41
C TRP A 177 1.76 -1.32 -7.44
N LEU A 178 2.84 -1.94 -6.99
CA LEU A 178 3.98 -2.35 -7.79
C LEU A 178 4.22 -3.85 -7.65
N ASN A 179 4.57 -4.46 -8.78
CA ASN A 179 4.89 -5.87 -8.90
C ASN A 179 6.38 -6.10 -8.75
N THR A 180 6.73 -7.27 -8.25
CA THR A 180 8.08 -7.83 -8.41
C THR A 180 8.24 -8.43 -9.82
N PRO A 181 9.47 -8.79 -10.26
CA PRO A 181 9.67 -9.44 -11.55
C PRO A 181 8.91 -10.76 -11.69
N ARG A 182 8.77 -11.56 -10.62
CA ARG A 182 7.96 -12.79 -10.67
C ARG A 182 6.49 -12.50 -10.88
N GLU A 183 5.92 -11.57 -10.13
CA GLU A 183 4.51 -11.17 -10.25
C GLU A 183 4.20 -10.60 -11.65
N MET A 184 5.14 -9.84 -12.22
CA MET A 184 5.05 -9.36 -13.59
C MET A 184 4.97 -10.53 -14.60
N LEU A 185 5.79 -11.57 -14.43
CA LEU A 185 5.72 -12.76 -15.30
C LEU A 185 4.40 -13.52 -15.15
N GLU A 186 3.90 -13.67 -13.92
CA GLU A 186 2.62 -14.32 -13.66
C GLU A 186 1.48 -13.57 -14.37
N LEU A 187 1.50 -12.23 -14.37
CA LEU A 187 0.54 -11.41 -15.10
C LEU A 187 0.67 -11.58 -16.62
N HIS A 188 1.90 -11.68 -17.14
CA HIS A 188 2.11 -11.94 -18.57
C HIS A 188 1.49 -13.26 -19.03
N GLN A 189 1.55 -14.32 -18.20
CA GLN A 189 0.93 -15.61 -18.51
C GLN A 189 -0.60 -15.53 -18.57
N VAL A 190 -1.20 -14.67 -17.74
CA VAL A 190 -2.65 -14.42 -17.74
C VAL A 190 -3.09 -13.56 -18.93
N TRP A 191 -2.18 -12.76 -19.50
CA TRP A 191 -2.44 -11.82 -20.58
C TRP A 191 -2.27 -12.39 -22.00
N ASP A 192 -2.18 -13.70 -22.14
CA ASP A 192 -1.71 -14.40 -23.35
C ASP A 192 -2.39 -13.98 -24.68
N GLU A 193 -3.65 -13.52 -24.68
CA GLU A 193 -4.31 -13.01 -25.91
C GLU A 193 -3.96 -11.55 -26.29
N SER A 194 -3.36 -10.76 -25.39
CA SER A 194 -3.03 -9.33 -25.59
C SER A 194 -1.52 -9.04 -25.55
N THR A 195 -0.70 -9.90 -24.96
CA THR A 195 0.77 -9.74 -24.95
C THR A 195 1.39 -9.93 -26.33
N ASP A 196 0.75 -10.69 -27.21
CA ASP A 196 1.12 -10.79 -28.63
C ASP A 196 1.08 -9.42 -29.35
N ALA A 197 0.25 -8.48 -28.88
CA ALA A 197 0.20 -7.12 -29.42
C ALA A 197 1.36 -6.23 -28.92
N HIS A 198 2.01 -6.60 -27.81
CA HIS A 198 3.02 -5.77 -27.13
C HIS A 198 4.22 -6.60 -26.61
N PRO A 199 5.04 -7.21 -27.49
CA PRO A 199 6.14 -8.12 -27.11
C PRO A 199 7.35 -7.47 -26.39
N ALA A 200 7.19 -6.25 -25.87
CA ALA A 200 8.28 -5.51 -25.22
C ALA A 200 7.80 -4.62 -24.06
N ILE A 201 6.71 -4.99 -23.37
CA ILE A 201 6.30 -4.33 -22.13
C ILE A 201 6.58 -5.21 -20.93
N ALA A 202 6.83 -4.62 -19.76
CA ALA A 202 6.80 -5.31 -18.46
C ALA A 202 5.75 -4.64 -17.57
N ILE A 203 4.76 -5.41 -17.08
CA ILE A 203 3.70 -4.90 -16.19
C ILE A 203 4.25 -4.78 -14.77
N ILE A 204 4.67 -3.57 -14.40
CA ILE A 204 5.33 -3.30 -13.12
C ILE A 204 4.37 -2.88 -12.01
N GLY A 205 3.07 -2.76 -12.29
CA GLY A 205 2.09 -2.37 -11.29
C GLY A 205 0.83 -1.77 -11.89
N GLY A 206 0.11 -0.99 -11.10
CA GLY A 206 -1.06 -0.24 -11.53
C GLY A 206 -1.50 0.76 -10.48
N ASP A 207 -2.67 1.36 -10.69
CA ASP A 207 -3.19 2.43 -9.83
C ASP A 207 -4.39 2.02 -8.95
N GLY A 208 -4.68 0.72 -8.90
CA GLY A 208 -5.87 0.19 -8.20
C GLY A 208 -7.17 0.33 -9.00
N SER A 209 -7.11 0.87 -10.22
CA SER A 209 -8.20 0.88 -11.20
C SER A 209 -7.96 -0.17 -12.30
N ARG A 210 -8.40 0.10 -13.53
CA ARG A 210 -8.14 -0.74 -14.72
C ARG A 210 -6.84 -0.38 -15.45
N GLU A 211 -6.12 0.62 -14.96
CA GLU A 211 -4.89 1.12 -15.57
C GLU A 211 -3.67 0.40 -15.00
N GLN A 212 -2.78 -0.03 -15.89
CA GLN A 212 -1.54 -0.71 -15.57
C GLN A 212 -0.35 0.23 -15.79
N LEU A 213 0.63 0.14 -14.91
CA LEU A 213 1.94 0.75 -15.06
C LEU A 213 2.86 -0.25 -15.77
N VAL A 214 3.41 0.15 -16.91
CA VAL A 214 4.28 -0.72 -17.71
C VAL A 214 5.61 -0.04 -18.03
N LEU A 215 6.68 -0.82 -18.13
CA LEU A 215 7.95 -0.38 -18.70
C LEU A 215 8.02 -0.76 -20.17
N ASP A 216 8.36 0.19 -21.05
CA ASP A 216 8.70 -0.12 -22.44
C ASP A 216 10.16 -0.56 -22.56
N LEU A 217 10.35 -1.86 -22.77
CA LEU A 217 11.65 -2.53 -22.82
C LEU A 217 12.40 -2.32 -24.15
N ARG A 218 11.92 -1.45 -25.04
CA ARG A 218 12.60 -1.13 -26.32
C ARG A 218 13.64 -0.02 -26.18
N GLY A 219 13.64 0.71 -25.08
CA GLY A 219 14.57 1.80 -24.82
C GLY A 219 15.24 1.70 -23.45
N ASP A 220 16.37 2.39 -23.30
CA ASP A 220 17.06 2.60 -22.03
C ASP A 220 17.43 4.10 -21.89
N PRO A 221 16.87 4.86 -20.92
CA PRO A 221 15.97 4.39 -19.87
C PRO A 221 14.61 3.96 -20.42
N ALA A 222 14.10 2.83 -19.92
CA ALA A 222 12.77 2.33 -20.24
C ALA A 222 11.71 3.28 -19.64
N PRO A 223 10.91 3.99 -20.46
CA PRO A 223 9.89 4.89 -19.93
C PRO A 223 8.77 4.08 -19.24
N VAL A 224 8.24 4.65 -18.17
CA VAL A 224 7.00 4.16 -17.54
C VAL A 224 5.81 4.72 -18.32
N LEU A 225 4.94 3.83 -18.79
CA LEU A 225 3.71 4.14 -19.50
C LEU A 225 2.50 3.68 -18.69
N LEU A 226 1.36 4.32 -18.91
CA LEU A 226 0.08 3.92 -18.36
C LEU A 226 -0.75 3.28 -19.48
N VAL A 227 -1.21 2.05 -19.28
CA VAL A 227 -1.93 1.28 -20.30
C VAL A 227 -3.28 0.81 -19.75
N SER A 228 -4.34 1.10 -20.50
CA SER A 228 -5.71 0.73 -20.14
C SER A 228 -6.05 -0.68 -20.60
N CYS A 229 -6.59 -1.50 -19.70
CA CYS A 229 -7.12 -2.81 -20.05
C CYS A 229 -8.56 -2.71 -20.55
N ALA A 230 -8.77 -2.31 -21.81
CA ALA A 230 -10.06 -2.54 -22.45
C ALA A 230 -10.13 -4.01 -22.87
N ARG A 231 -10.95 -4.83 -22.17
CA ARG A 231 -11.38 -6.11 -22.74
C ARG A 231 -12.18 -5.81 -23.99
N ASN A 232 -11.65 -6.15 -25.17
CA ASN A 232 -12.46 -6.21 -26.37
C ASN A 232 -13.56 -7.24 -26.12
N SER A 233 -14.78 -6.75 -25.86
CA SER A 233 -15.96 -7.61 -25.88
C SER A 233 -16.14 -8.02 -27.35
N PRO A 234 -16.16 -9.32 -27.69
CA PRO A 234 -16.51 -9.72 -29.04
C PRO A 234 -17.95 -9.27 -29.26
N THR A 235 -18.11 -8.25 -30.11
CA THR A 235 -19.41 -7.91 -30.67
C THR A 235 -19.88 -9.17 -31.39
N LYS A 236 -20.84 -9.89 -30.78
CA LYS A 236 -21.61 -10.88 -31.52
C LYS A 236 -22.36 -10.12 -32.61
N SER A 237 -21.78 -10.08 -33.80
CA SER A 237 -22.50 -9.87 -35.05
C SER A 237 -23.55 -10.97 -35.13
N GLY A 238 -24.80 -10.60 -34.87
CA GLY A 238 -25.94 -11.45 -35.17
C GLY A 238 -26.09 -11.55 -36.69
N GLU A 239 -26.05 -12.78 -37.19
CA GLU A 239 -26.80 -13.20 -38.38
C GLU A 239 -28.20 -13.64 -37.94
#